data_AF-Q95037-F1
#
_entry.id   AF-Q95037-F1
#
_cell.length_a   1.000
_cell.length_b   1.000
_cell.length_c   1.000
_cell.angle_alpha   90.00
_cell.angle_beta   90.00
_cell.angle_gamma   90.00
#
_symmetry.space_group_name_H-M   'P 1'
#
loop_
_entity.id
_entity.type
_entity.pdbx_description
1 polymer ?
#
loop_
_entity_poly.entity_id
_entity_poly.type
_entity_poly.pdbx_seq_one_letter_code
_entity_poly.pdbx_strand_id
1 'polypeptide(L)'
;MAHNLCYTTLIDKRTIERLALVEGQDYVVTPNKNYFVTTSRRKGLLPDVLEHLLAARKAAKADLKKETDPLAACGAGWPSLALKVSANSVYGFTGATVGRLPCLEISMSVTAYGRQMIEETKLPSRGAVHDQERYAHDAVVIYGDTDS
;
A
#
# COMPACT_ATOMS: atom_id res chain seq x y z
N MET A 1 4.04 3.36 1.16
CA MET A 1 5.37 3.47 1.83
C MET A 1 6.43 2.63 1.14
N ALA A 2 6.24 1.31 1.02
CA ALA A 2 7.27 0.36 0.52
C ALA A 2 7.92 0.73 -0.83
N HIS A 3 7.14 1.19 -1.81
CA HIS A 3 7.66 1.54 -3.15
C HIS A 3 7.82 3.05 -3.40
N ASN A 4 7.80 3.88 -2.34
CA ASN A 4 8.02 5.32 -2.41
C ASN A 4 7.17 6.09 -3.45
N LEU A 5 5.94 5.64 -3.71
CA LEU A 5 5.03 6.24 -4.70
C LEU A 5 4.56 7.63 -4.24
N CYS A 6 4.94 8.68 -4.97
CA CYS A 6 4.58 10.07 -4.67
C CYS A 6 4.69 10.96 -5.92
N TYR A 7 3.98 12.09 -5.93
CA TYR A 7 4.14 13.13 -6.97
C TYR A 7 5.60 13.59 -7.12
N THR A 8 6.31 13.75 -6.01
CA THR A 8 7.69 14.23 -5.97
C THR A 8 8.73 13.18 -6.35
N THR A 9 8.32 11.91 -6.51
CA THR A 9 9.19 10.78 -6.83
C THR A 9 8.91 10.17 -8.19
N LEU A 10 7.80 10.54 -8.84
CA LEU A 10 7.48 10.18 -10.22
C LEU A 10 8.49 10.82 -11.19
N ILE A 11 9.06 10.01 -12.07
CA ILE A 11 10.04 10.45 -13.08
C ILE A 11 9.69 9.87 -14.45
N ASP A 12 10.33 10.41 -15.49
CA ASP A 12 10.23 9.93 -16.87
C ASP A 12 11.58 9.35 -17.36
N LYS A 13 11.53 8.64 -18.49
CA LYS A 13 12.73 8.06 -19.12
C LYS A 13 13.81 9.09 -19.43
N ARG A 14 13.41 10.30 -19.83
CA ARG A 14 14.34 11.39 -20.14
C ARG A 14 15.13 11.81 -18.89
N THR A 15 14.48 11.86 -17.74
CA THR A 15 15.15 12.15 -16.47
C THR A 15 16.10 11.02 -16.05
N ILE A 16 15.71 9.76 -16.27
CA ILE A 16 16.56 8.59 -16.02
C ILE A 16 17.84 8.67 -16.85
N GLU A 17 17.72 8.90 -18.16
CA GLU A 17 18.85 9.01 -19.08
C GLU A 17 19.74 10.22 -18.75
N ARG A 18 19.13 11.40 -18.53
CA ARG A 18 19.85 12.63 -18.21
C ARG A 18 20.67 12.52 -16.92
N LEU A 19 20.17 11.82 -15.92
CA LEU A 19 20.82 11.67 -14.62
C LEU A 19 21.57 10.34 -14.47
N ALA A 20 21.62 9.53 -15.52
CA ALA A 20 22.21 8.19 -15.54
C ALA A 20 21.77 7.33 -14.33
N LEU A 21 20.46 7.30 -14.05
CA LEU A 21 19.90 6.57 -12.90
C LEU A 21 19.91 5.06 -13.16
N VAL A 22 20.21 4.28 -12.12
CA VAL A 22 20.27 2.81 -12.18
C VAL A 22 18.97 2.18 -11.65
N GLU A 23 18.40 1.24 -12.41
CA GLU A 23 17.20 0.50 -12.00
C GLU A 23 17.49 -0.40 -10.79
N GLY A 24 16.58 -0.44 -9.82
CA GLY A 24 16.71 -1.22 -8.59
C GLY A 24 17.52 -0.53 -7.48
N GLN A 25 18.34 0.47 -7.83
CA GLN A 25 19.09 1.27 -6.85
C GLN A 25 18.53 2.68 -6.71
N ASP A 26 18.35 3.38 -7.83
CA ASP A 26 17.94 4.79 -7.87
C ASP A 26 16.46 4.98 -8.20
N TYR A 27 15.90 4.05 -8.96
CA TYR A 27 14.49 4.03 -9.31
C TYR A 27 13.96 2.60 -9.43
N VAL A 28 12.63 2.49 -9.35
CA VAL A 28 11.88 1.25 -9.55
C VAL A 28 10.88 1.43 -10.67
N VAL A 29 10.60 0.34 -11.38
CA VAL A 29 9.55 0.26 -12.38
C VAL A 29 8.35 -0.44 -11.78
N THR A 30 7.17 0.18 -11.88
CA THR A 30 5.93 -0.42 -11.38
C THR A 30 5.39 -1.43 -12.39
N PRO A 31 4.48 -2.34 -11.98
CA PRO A 31 3.88 -3.30 -12.91
C PRO A 31 3.12 -2.63 -14.07
N ASN A 32 2.71 -1.37 -13.87
CA ASN A 32 2.09 -0.53 -14.90
C ASN A 32 3.10 0.31 -15.71
N LYS A 33 4.40 -0.03 -15.66
CA LYS A 33 5.49 0.61 -16.41
C LYS A 33 5.71 2.10 -16.10
N ASN A 34 5.38 2.53 -14.89
CA ASN A 34 5.70 3.87 -14.39
C ASN A 34 7.02 3.85 -13.60
N TYR A 35 7.73 4.98 -13.56
CA TYR A 35 9.05 5.09 -12.95
C TYR A 35 8.99 5.95 -11.69
N PHE A 36 9.49 5.42 -10.58
CA PHE A 36 9.57 6.16 -9.31
C PHE A 36 10.95 6.04 -8.71
N VAL A 37 11.51 7.15 -8.22
CA VAL A 37 12.79 7.11 -7.50
C VAL A 37 12.67 6.37 -6.17
N THR A 38 13.74 5.69 -5.78
CA THR A 38 13.85 5.03 -4.47
C THR A 38 14.02 6.06 -3.35
N THR A 39 13.80 5.61 -2.11
CA THR A 39 13.94 6.46 -0.91
C THR A 39 15.37 6.96 -0.69
N SER A 40 16.37 6.26 -1.21
CA SER A 40 17.78 6.68 -1.16
C SER A 40 18.03 8.00 -1.89
N ARG A 41 17.23 8.29 -2.94
CA ARG A 41 17.30 9.55 -3.69
C ARG A 41 16.40 10.63 -3.10
N ARG A 42 15.17 10.27 -2.76
CA ARG A 42 14.20 11.21 -2.18
C ARG A 42 13.09 10.46 -1.45
N LYS A 43 12.82 10.80 -0.18
CA LYS A 43 11.60 10.35 0.50
C LYS A 43 10.40 11.12 -0.06
N GLY A 44 9.39 10.41 -0.55
CA GLY A 44 8.15 11.01 -1.02
C GLY A 44 7.31 11.63 0.11
N LEU A 45 6.54 12.67 -0.21
CA LEU A 45 5.63 13.32 0.73
C LEU A 45 4.40 12.46 1.07
N LEU A 46 3.83 11.75 0.09
CA LEU A 46 2.67 10.87 0.35
C LEU A 46 3.01 9.73 1.32
N PRO A 47 4.13 9.00 1.17
CA PRO A 47 4.58 8.04 2.18
C PRO A 47 4.69 8.62 3.59
N ASP A 48 5.21 9.84 3.72
CA ASP A 48 5.39 10.51 5.02
C ASP A 48 4.04 10.87 5.69
N VAL A 49 3.10 11.42 4.92
CA VAL A 49 1.74 11.69 5.41
C VAL A 49 1.05 10.39 5.83
N LEU A 50 1.21 9.31 5.06
CA LEU A 50 0.64 8.01 5.38
C LEU A 50 1.26 7.37 6.62
N GLU A 51 2.57 7.53 6.84
CA GLU A 51 3.25 7.09 8.06
C GLU A 51 2.61 7.72 9.30
N HIS A 52 2.37 9.04 9.28
CA HIS A 52 1.72 9.73 10.39
C HIS A 52 0.27 9.27 10.60
N LEU A 53 -0.52 9.11 9.53
CA LEU A 53 -1.89 8.62 9.62
C LEU A 53 -1.95 7.19 10.19
N LEU A 54 -1.05 6.31 9.76
CA LEU A 54 -0.98 4.93 10.25
C LEU A 54 -0.51 4.87 11.71
N ALA A 55 0.46 5.70 12.11
CA ALA A 55 0.91 5.79 13.49
C ALA A 55 -0.22 6.26 14.41
N ALA A 56 -0.95 7.32 14.03
CA ALA A 56 -2.12 7.80 14.76
C ALA A 56 -3.21 6.72 14.84
N ARG A 57 -3.46 6.00 13.74
CA ARG A 57 -4.45 4.92 13.72
C ARG A 57 -4.06 3.77 14.63
N LYS A 58 -2.77 3.44 14.70
CA LYS A 58 -2.23 2.40 15.60
C LYS A 58 -2.45 2.80 17.07
N ALA A 59 -2.22 4.07 17.42
CA ALA A 59 -2.50 4.58 18.76
C ALA A 59 -4.00 4.47 19.09
N ALA A 60 -4.89 4.94 18.20
CA ALA A 60 -6.33 4.83 18.39
C ALA A 60 -6.81 3.36 18.55
N LYS A 61 -6.24 2.42 17.78
CA LYS A 61 -6.52 0.99 17.97
C LYS A 61 -6.01 0.44 19.30
N ALA A 62 -4.89 0.96 19.80
CA ALA A 62 -4.34 0.54 21.08
C ALA A 62 -5.24 1.01 22.24
N ASP A 63 -5.81 2.21 22.14
CA ASP A 63 -6.75 2.72 23.13
C ASP A 63 -8.08 1.96 23.08
N LEU A 64 -8.60 1.66 21.88
CA LEU A 64 -9.77 0.79 21.72
C LEU A 64 -9.60 -0.58 22.40
N LYS A 65 -8.39 -1.16 22.38
CA LYS A 65 -8.12 -2.45 23.02
C LYS A 65 -8.12 -2.40 24.55
N LYS A 66 -7.92 -1.22 25.15
CA LYS A 66 -7.93 -1.03 26.61
C LYS A 66 -9.35 -0.84 27.14
N GLU A 67 -10.27 -0.44 26.27
CA GLU A 67 -11.63 -0.15 26.66
C GLU A 67 -12.43 -1.44 26.84
N THR A 68 -13.20 -1.50 27.93
CA THR A 68 -13.96 -2.69 28.32
C THR A 68 -15.46 -2.44 28.28
N ASP A 69 -15.88 -1.18 28.44
CA ASP A 69 -17.28 -0.80 28.31
C ASP A 69 -17.70 -0.77 26.82
N PRO A 70 -18.76 -1.49 26.41
CA PRO A 70 -19.20 -1.52 25.02
C PRO A 70 -19.55 -0.14 24.42
N LEU A 71 -20.10 0.77 25.22
CA LEU A 71 -20.48 2.11 24.75
C LEU A 71 -19.23 2.99 24.55
N ALA A 72 -18.33 3.01 25.53
CA ALA A 72 -17.05 3.70 25.42
C ALA A 72 -16.17 3.12 24.30
N ALA A 73 -16.19 1.80 24.09
CA ALA A 73 -15.47 1.13 23.00
C ALA A 73 -16.01 1.54 21.62
N CYS A 74 -17.33 1.70 21.47
CA CYS A 74 -17.92 2.26 20.26
C CYS A 74 -17.37 3.67 19.99
N GLY A 75 -17.37 4.53 21.02
CA GLY A 75 -16.76 5.88 20.98
C GLY A 75 -15.30 5.87 20.54
N ALA A 76 -14.48 5.05 21.19
CA ALA A 76 -13.04 4.90 20.93
C ALA A 76 -12.73 4.28 19.54
N GLY A 77 -13.70 3.59 18.93
CA GLY A 77 -13.57 3.01 17.60
C GLY A 77 -13.61 4.04 16.47
N TRP A 78 -14.39 5.11 16.62
CA TRP A 78 -14.58 6.13 15.57
C TRP A 78 -13.29 6.78 15.08
N PRO A 79 -12.35 7.22 15.95
CA PRO A 79 -11.07 7.76 15.50
C PRO A 79 -10.29 6.79 14.59
N SER A 80 -10.27 5.50 14.92
CA SER A 80 -9.55 4.50 14.11
C SER A 80 -10.18 4.32 12.72
N LEU A 81 -11.51 4.38 12.64
CA LEU A 81 -12.25 4.28 11.39
C LEU A 81 -12.07 5.54 10.54
N ALA A 82 -12.16 6.73 11.15
CA ALA A 82 -11.91 7.99 10.46
C ALA A 82 -10.50 8.04 9.87
N LEU A 83 -9.48 7.65 10.65
CA LEU A 83 -8.10 7.59 10.18
C LEU A 83 -7.90 6.55 9.07
N LYS A 84 -8.63 5.42 9.08
CA LYS A 84 -8.64 4.47 7.96
C LYS A 84 -9.14 5.14 6.68
N VAL A 85 -10.28 5.81 6.77
CA VAL A 85 -10.89 6.49 5.62
C VAL A 85 -9.95 7.58 5.09
N SER A 86 -9.40 8.41 5.97
CA SER A 86 -8.43 9.45 5.59
C SER A 86 -7.21 8.88 4.86
N ALA A 87 -6.62 7.78 5.37
CA ALA A 87 -5.48 7.14 4.73
C ALA A 87 -5.82 6.59 3.34
N ASN A 88 -6.99 5.95 3.19
CA ASN A 88 -7.45 5.45 1.89
C ASN A 88 -7.73 6.60 0.91
N SER A 89 -8.26 7.72 1.40
CA SER A 89 -8.53 8.91 0.60
C SER A 89 -7.26 9.57 0.05
N VAL A 90 -6.08 9.39 0.66
CA VAL A 90 -4.82 9.91 0.09
C VAL A 90 -4.54 9.31 -1.29
N TYR A 91 -4.74 8.00 -1.45
CA TYR A 91 -4.58 7.32 -2.74
C TYR A 91 -5.79 7.52 -3.66
N GLY A 92 -6.99 7.69 -3.10
CA GLY A 92 -8.17 8.08 -3.87
C GLY A 92 -8.02 9.47 -4.51
N PHE A 93 -7.38 10.40 -3.79
CA PHE A 93 -7.11 11.75 -4.28
C PHE A 93 -6.21 11.76 -5.51
N THR A 94 -5.21 10.86 -5.60
CA THR A 94 -4.36 10.79 -6.80
C THR A 94 -5.10 10.25 -8.01
N GLY A 95 -6.12 9.40 -7.82
CA GLY A 95 -6.96 8.86 -8.91
C GLY A 95 -8.15 9.74 -9.30
N ALA A 96 -8.48 10.77 -8.54
CA ALA A 96 -9.64 11.61 -8.79
C ALA A 96 -9.41 12.56 -9.98
N THR A 97 -10.01 12.22 -11.13
CA THR A 97 -9.94 13.04 -12.36
C THR A 97 -10.65 14.38 -12.21
N VAL A 98 -11.70 14.45 -11.38
CA VAL A 98 -12.34 15.69 -10.95
C VAL A 98 -11.66 16.15 -9.66
N GLY A 99 -10.55 16.88 -9.80
CA GLY A 99 -9.74 17.32 -8.67
C GLY A 99 -8.62 18.28 -9.08
N ARG A 100 -7.89 18.81 -8.10
CA ARG A 100 -6.83 19.80 -8.36
C ARG A 100 -5.49 19.18 -8.79
N LEU A 101 -5.23 17.92 -8.44
CA LEU A 101 -3.94 17.24 -8.67
C LEU A 101 -4.11 15.75 -9.03
N PRO A 102 -4.77 15.42 -10.16
CA PRO A 102 -4.84 14.04 -10.63
C PRO A 102 -3.45 13.52 -11.01
N CYS A 103 -3.11 12.31 -10.58
CA CYS A 103 -1.94 11.55 -11.01
C CYS A 103 -2.31 10.07 -11.12
N LEU A 104 -2.80 9.72 -12.30
CA LEU A 104 -3.28 8.38 -12.62
C LEU A 104 -2.16 7.35 -12.55
N GLU A 105 -0.91 7.74 -12.82
CA GLU A 105 0.28 6.90 -12.75
C GLU A 105 0.45 6.31 -11.35
N ILE A 106 0.23 7.10 -10.31
CA ILE A 106 0.28 6.64 -8.92
C ILE A 106 -0.88 5.69 -8.65
N SER A 107 -2.11 6.09 -8.97
CA SER A 107 -3.32 5.29 -8.70
C SER A 107 -3.29 3.93 -9.42
N MET A 108 -2.92 3.92 -10.70
CA MET A 108 -2.76 2.70 -11.49
C MET A 108 -1.62 1.83 -10.96
N SER A 109 -0.51 2.43 -10.51
CA SER A 109 0.60 1.66 -9.94
C SER A 109 0.20 1.00 -8.61
N VAL A 110 -0.52 1.71 -7.73
CA VAL A 110 -1.03 1.15 -6.46
C VAL A 110 -1.95 -0.03 -6.73
N THR A 111 -2.92 0.11 -7.64
CA THR A 111 -3.84 -0.98 -7.97
C THR A 111 -3.15 -2.16 -8.67
N ALA A 112 -2.12 -1.89 -9.48
CA ALA A 112 -1.35 -2.95 -10.13
C ALA A 112 -0.51 -3.75 -9.12
N TYR A 113 0.15 -3.07 -8.17
CA TYR A 113 0.80 -3.76 -7.05
C TYR A 113 -0.19 -4.55 -6.21
N GLY A 114 -1.38 -4.00 -5.93
CA GLY A 114 -2.45 -4.71 -5.22
C GLY A 114 -2.78 -6.05 -5.88
N ARG A 115 -3.08 -6.04 -7.19
CA ARG A 115 -3.37 -7.26 -7.96
C ARG A 115 -2.22 -8.27 -7.93
N GLN A 116 -0.99 -7.79 -8.11
CA GLN A 116 0.19 -8.66 -8.06
C GLN A 116 0.33 -9.34 -6.69
N MET A 117 0.17 -8.59 -5.59
CA MET A 117 0.27 -9.14 -4.24
C MET A 117 -0.82 -10.18 -3.94
N ILE A 118 -2.04 -9.99 -4.43
CA ILE A 118 -3.13 -10.97 -4.28
C ILE A 118 -2.77 -12.27 -5.02
N GLU A 119 -2.34 -12.18 -6.27
CA GLU A 119 -1.96 -13.36 -7.04
C GLU A 119 -0.77 -14.09 -6.42
N GLU A 120 0.23 -13.35 -5.92
CA GLU A 120 1.36 -13.92 -5.16
C GLU A 120 0.91 -14.62 -3.87
N THR A 121 -0.08 -14.06 -3.16
CA THR A 121 -0.64 -14.62 -1.91
C THR A 121 -1.52 -15.84 -2.19
N LYS A 122 -2.26 -15.83 -3.31
CA LYS A 122 -3.12 -16.93 -3.74
C LYS A 122 -2.31 -18.14 -4.20
N LEU A 123 -1.19 -17.90 -4.87
CA LEU A 123 -0.29 -18.98 -5.28
C LEU A 123 0.30 -19.62 -4.00
N PRO A 124 0.20 -20.95 -3.81
CA PRO A 124 0.70 -21.65 -2.62
C PRO A 124 2.25 -21.72 -2.54
N SER A 125 2.94 -20.70 -3.04
CA SER A 125 4.36 -20.66 -3.41
C SER A 125 5.35 -20.68 -2.25
N ARG A 126 4.93 -20.99 -1.02
CA ARG A 126 5.86 -21.20 0.10
C ARG A 126 5.50 -22.39 0.97
N GLY A 127 5.41 -23.58 0.36
CA GLY A 127 5.80 -24.88 0.95
C GLY A 127 5.20 -25.32 2.30
N ALA A 128 4.36 -24.52 2.93
CA ALA A 128 3.86 -24.74 4.28
C ALA A 128 2.48 -25.41 4.29
N VAL A 129 1.75 -25.34 3.17
CA VAL A 129 0.37 -25.86 3.07
C VAL A 129 0.22 -26.93 1.97
N HIS A 130 1.32 -27.25 1.29
CA HIS A 130 1.43 -28.30 0.28
C HIS A 130 2.52 -29.29 0.69
N ASP A 131 2.76 -29.41 1.99
CA ASP A 131 3.62 -30.42 2.57
C ASP A 131 2.75 -31.65 2.87
N GLN A 132 2.72 -32.60 1.93
CA GLN A 132 1.97 -33.85 2.07
C GLN A 132 2.46 -34.71 3.24
N GLU A 133 3.66 -34.46 3.78
CA GLU A 133 4.15 -35.11 4.99
C GLU A 133 3.56 -34.49 6.27
N ARG A 134 3.05 -33.25 6.20
CA ARG A 134 2.62 -32.47 7.37
C ARG A 134 1.12 -32.19 7.42
N TYR A 135 0.42 -32.22 6.29
CA TYR A 135 -1.02 -31.98 6.20
C TYR A 135 -1.70 -33.01 5.29
N ALA A 136 -2.86 -33.52 5.73
CA ALA A 136 -3.62 -34.54 4.99
C ALA A 136 -4.34 -34.02 3.74
N HIS A 137 -4.50 -32.69 3.62
CA HIS A 137 -5.25 -32.05 2.55
C HIS A 137 -4.56 -30.77 2.10
N ASP A 138 -4.71 -30.47 0.82
CA ASP A 138 -4.23 -29.23 0.22
C ASP A 138 -5.18 -28.08 0.52
N ALA A 139 -4.64 -26.92 0.90
CA ALA A 139 -5.44 -25.72 1.01
C ALA A 139 -5.71 -25.12 -0.37
N VAL A 140 -6.98 -24.83 -0.64
CA VAL A 140 -7.43 -24.17 -1.86
C VAL A 140 -8.10 -22.85 -1.49
N VAL A 141 -7.67 -21.77 -2.14
CA VAL A 141 -8.29 -20.45 -2.01
C VAL A 141 -9.61 -20.45 -2.79
N ILE A 142 -10.73 -20.43 -2.08
CA ILE A 142 -12.09 -20.49 -2.67
C ILE A 142 -12.75 -19.12 -2.87
N TYR A 143 -12.21 -18.08 -2.23
CA TYR A 143 -12.70 -16.70 -2.32
C TYR A 143 -11.56 -15.72 -2.07
N GLY A 144 -11.66 -14.53 -2.64
CA GLY A 144 -10.77 -13.41 -2.36
C GLY A 144 -11.42 -12.10 -2.78
N ASP A 145 -11.33 -11.08 -1.93
CA ASP A 145 -11.83 -9.73 -2.22
C ASP A 145 -10.75 -8.72 -1.87
N THR A 146 -10.08 -8.21 -2.90
CA THR A 146 -9.17 -7.07 -2.92
C THR A 146 -7.95 -7.16 -1.98
N ASP A 147 -8.14 -7.26 -0.66
CA ASP A 147 -7.09 -7.40 0.35
C ASP A 147 -7.37 -8.54 1.35
N SER A 148 -8.34 -9.42 1.02
CA SER A 148 -8.74 -10.61 1.80
C SER A 148 -8.65 -11.91 1.02
#